data_AF-A0A952QRL5-F1
#
_entry.id   AF-A0A952QRL5-F1
#
_cell.length_a   1.000
_cell.length_b   1.000
_cell.length_c   1.000
_cell.angle_alpha   90.00
_cell.angle_beta   90.00
_cell.angle_gamma   90.00
#
_symmetry.space_group_name_H-M   'P 1'
#
loop_
_entity.id
_entity.type
_entity.pdbx_description
1 polymer ?
#
loop_
_entity_poly.entity_id
_entity_poly.type
_entity_poly.pdbx_seq_one_letter_code
_entity_poly.pdbx_strand_id
1 'polypeptide(L)'
;MTWWTPQLNALLGGLVLAGGIFVMWDQAGLVWTLLVAVAATAFLLWRGRSIGTVWAWTTLGLGIESMTWPIVTMVRIRVEGIQPTEEQMGTILNAVLFGLFTSVFWVTFALGLFKRLRAQHAPPVPVQQGQQATPRGKKKRSRN
;
A
#
# COMPACT_ATOMS: atom_id res chain seq x y z
N MET A 1 2.57 -8.77 -25.73
CA MET A 1 1.84 -8.01 -24.68
C MET A 1 2.24 -6.56 -24.81
N THR A 2 1.28 -5.66 -24.96
CA THR A 2 1.49 -4.25 -25.33
C THR A 2 2.40 -3.53 -24.32
N TRP A 3 3.47 -2.90 -24.82
CA TRP A 3 4.46 -2.18 -24.02
C TRP A 3 3.88 -1.00 -23.20
N TRP A 4 2.65 -0.58 -23.51
CA TRP A 4 1.91 0.52 -22.89
C TRP A 4 1.25 0.18 -21.55
N THR A 5 0.97 -1.09 -21.26
CA THR A 5 0.23 -1.51 -20.05
C THR A 5 0.91 -1.06 -18.74
N PRO A 6 2.24 -1.20 -18.53
CA PRO A 6 2.88 -0.72 -17.31
C PRO A 6 2.88 0.81 -17.18
N GLN A 7 2.99 1.55 -18.29
CA GLN A 7 2.98 3.02 -18.27
C GLN A 7 1.62 3.57 -17.83
N LEU A 8 0.53 2.98 -18.34
CA LEU A 8 -0.82 3.35 -17.94
C LEU A 8 -1.08 3.07 -16.46
N ASN A 9 -0.57 1.96 -15.94
CA ASN A 9 -0.67 1.64 -14.51
C ASN A 9 0.14 2.62 -13.64
N ALA A 10 1.31 3.08 -14.11
CA ALA A 10 2.11 4.06 -13.39
C ALA A 10 1.43 5.45 -13.35
N LEU A 11 0.75 5.84 -14.44
CA LEU A 11 -0.09 7.04 -14.46
C LEU A 11 -1.25 6.92 -13.48
N LEU A 12 -1.97 5.80 -13.49
CA LEU A 12 -3.06 5.54 -12.55
C LEU A 12 -2.56 5.55 -11.09
N GLY A 13 -1.43 4.92 -10.82
CA GLY A 13 -0.82 4.91 -9.49
C GLY A 13 -0.42 6.30 -9.01
N GLY A 14 0.17 7.12 -9.87
CA GLY A 14 0.50 8.51 -9.54
C GLY A 14 -0.75 9.36 -9.30
N LEU A 15 -1.81 9.15 -10.07
CA LEU A 15 -3.10 9.84 -9.89
C LEU A 15 -3.78 9.45 -8.57
N VAL A 16 -3.69 8.18 -8.18
CA VAL A 16 -4.19 7.69 -6.89
C VAL A 16 -3.48 8.37 -5.71
N LEU A 17 -2.15 8.49 -5.77
CA LEU A 17 -1.37 9.21 -4.75
C LEU A 17 -1.68 10.71 -4.74
N ALA A 18 -1.78 11.34 -5.91
CA ALA A 18 -2.13 12.75 -5.99
C ALA A 18 -3.56 13.04 -5.47
N GLY A 19 -4.49 12.11 -5.73
CA GLY A 19 -5.86 12.19 -5.23
C GLY A 19 -5.94 12.15 -3.71
N GLY A 20 -5.13 11.32 -3.05
CA GLY A 20 -5.03 11.32 -1.59
C GLY A 20 -4.61 12.70 -1.06
N ILE A 21 -3.60 13.32 -1.66
CA ILE A 21 -3.03 14.58 -1.17
C ILE A 21 -4.04 15.69 -1.37
N PHE A 22 -4.68 15.71 -2.54
CA PHE A 22 -5.71 16.68 -2.87
C PHE A 22 -6.91 16.61 -1.93
N VAL A 23 -7.32 15.41 -1.51
CA VAL A 23 -8.47 15.22 -0.61
C VAL A 23 -8.10 15.51 0.85
N MET A 24 -6.90 15.12 1.29
CA MET A 24 -6.49 15.24 2.69
C MET A 24 -5.95 16.62 3.08
N TRP A 25 -5.32 17.32 2.15
CA TRP A 25 -4.84 18.68 2.36
C TRP A 25 -5.80 19.62 1.64
N ASP A 26 -6.72 20.22 2.40
CA ASP A 26 -7.68 21.23 1.93
C ASP A 26 -7.05 22.14 0.88
N GLN A 27 -7.43 21.93 -0.38
CA GLN A 27 -6.82 22.51 -1.58
C GLN A 27 -5.31 22.74 -1.47
N ALA A 28 -4.53 21.68 -1.20
CA ALA A 28 -3.13 21.68 -1.58
C ALA A 28 -3.07 22.26 -3.00
N GLY A 29 -2.47 23.45 -3.15
CA GLY A 29 -2.67 24.26 -4.34
C GLY A 29 -2.45 23.41 -5.58
N LEU A 30 -3.31 23.53 -6.61
CA LEU A 30 -3.32 22.63 -7.77
C LEU A 30 -1.91 22.33 -8.33
N VAL A 31 -1.02 23.32 -8.29
CA VAL A 31 0.40 23.20 -8.66
C VAL A 31 1.13 22.15 -7.81
N TRP A 32 0.98 22.16 -6.49
CA TRP A 32 1.58 21.18 -5.58
C TRP A 32 1.06 19.77 -5.85
N THR A 33 -0.26 19.61 -5.99
CA THR A 33 -0.87 18.31 -6.33
C THR A 33 -0.34 17.79 -7.66
N LEU A 34 -0.23 18.64 -8.69
CA LEU A 34 0.32 18.28 -9.99
C LEU A 34 1.80 17.91 -9.91
N LEU A 35 2.60 18.65 -9.12
CA LEU A 35 4.01 18.32 -8.89
C LEU A 35 4.16 16.95 -8.23
N VAL A 36 3.35 16.64 -7.22
CA VAL A 36 3.39 15.32 -6.59
C VAL A 36 2.91 14.23 -7.56
N ALA A 37 1.86 14.50 -8.36
CA ALA A 37 1.40 13.57 -9.38
C ALA A 37 2.53 13.22 -10.37
N VAL A 38 3.21 14.24 -10.91
CA VAL A 38 4.32 14.06 -11.85
C VAL A 38 5.49 13.34 -11.19
N ALA A 39 5.88 13.72 -9.97
CA ALA A 39 6.96 13.08 -9.24
C ALA A 39 6.66 11.61 -8.92
N ALA A 40 5.43 11.32 -8.47
CA ALA A 40 4.98 9.96 -8.16
C ALA A 40 4.91 9.10 -9.42
N THR A 41 4.34 9.62 -10.52
CA THR A 41 4.32 8.92 -11.81
C THR A 41 5.74 8.67 -12.32
N ALA A 42 6.64 9.67 -12.27
CA ALA A 42 8.03 9.50 -12.69
C ALA A 42 8.75 8.44 -11.84
N PHE A 43 8.54 8.45 -10.53
CA PHE A 43 9.08 7.44 -9.62
C PHE A 43 8.54 6.03 -9.94
N LEU A 44 7.24 5.89 -10.17
CA LEU A 44 6.61 4.62 -10.53
C LEU A 44 7.05 4.12 -11.91
N LEU A 45 7.28 5.01 -12.88
CA LEU A 45 7.85 4.66 -14.18
C LEU A 45 9.31 4.20 -14.06
N TRP A 46 10.09 4.83 -13.19
CA TRP A 46 11.47 4.45 -12.96
C TRP A 46 11.61 3.11 -12.23
N ARG A 47 10.76 2.86 -11.22
CA ARG A 47 10.82 1.68 -10.35
C ARG A 47 9.97 0.50 -10.85
N GLY A 48 8.86 0.78 -11.53
CA GLY A 48 7.81 -0.16 -11.91
C GLY A 48 8.03 -0.79 -13.27
N ARG A 49 9.03 -1.68 -13.38
CA ARG A 49 9.20 -2.50 -14.60
C ARG A 49 8.05 -3.52 -14.78
N SER A 50 7.28 -3.79 -13.72
CA SER A 50 6.11 -4.68 -13.74
C SER A 50 4.88 -4.03 -13.09
N ILE A 51 3.68 -4.44 -13.53
CA ILE A 51 2.39 -3.94 -13.01
C ILE A 51 2.29 -4.16 -11.49
N GLY A 52 2.69 -5.33 -10.99
CA GLY A 52 2.62 -5.61 -9.57
C GLY A 52 3.58 -4.73 -8.75
N THR A 53 4.75 -4.41 -9.29
CA THR A 53 5.69 -3.46 -8.64
C THR A 53 5.10 -2.07 -8.54
N VAL A 54 4.44 -1.57 -9.60
CA VAL A 54 3.77 -0.26 -9.58
C VAL A 54 2.76 -0.20 -8.44
N TRP A 55 1.85 -1.17 -8.37
CA TRP A 55 0.80 -1.18 -7.35
C TRP A 55 1.33 -1.41 -5.93
N ALA A 56 2.40 -2.18 -5.76
CA ALA A 56 3.03 -2.34 -4.44
C ALA A 56 3.61 -1.01 -3.92
N TRP A 57 4.21 -0.20 -4.80
CA TRP A 57 4.70 1.13 -4.43
C TRP A 57 3.55 2.12 -4.24
N THR A 58 2.52 2.09 -5.09
CA THR A 58 1.33 2.95 -4.94
C THR A 58 0.65 2.73 -3.59
N THR A 59 0.40 1.48 -3.21
CA THR A 59 -0.27 1.17 -1.94
C THR A 59 0.61 1.47 -0.75
N LEU A 60 1.93 1.28 -0.86
CA LEU A 60 2.86 1.73 0.18
C LEU A 60 2.79 3.25 0.36
N GLY A 61 2.78 4.00 -0.74
CA GLY A 61 2.62 5.46 -0.73
C GLY A 61 1.33 5.89 -0.07
N LEU A 62 0.18 5.29 -0.45
CA LEU A 62 -1.11 5.55 0.20
C LEU A 62 -1.07 5.30 1.71
N GLY A 63 -0.36 4.25 2.13
CA GLY A 63 -0.20 3.94 3.54
C GLY A 63 0.58 5.03 4.28
N ILE A 64 1.69 5.49 3.73
CA ILE A 64 2.51 6.58 4.31
C ILE A 64 1.72 7.89 4.33
N GLU A 65 1.03 8.18 3.24
CA GLU A 65 0.22 9.36 3.08
C GLU A 65 -0.93 9.42 4.09
N SER A 66 -1.61 8.29 4.29
CA SER A 66 -2.67 8.17 5.31
C SER A 66 -2.18 8.43 6.73
N MET A 67 -0.92 8.09 7.05
CA MET A 67 -0.28 8.42 8.33
C MET A 67 0.05 9.91 8.48
N THR A 68 0.18 10.65 7.39
CA THR A 68 0.60 12.06 7.43
C THR A 68 -0.44 12.92 8.16
N TRP A 69 -1.74 12.65 7.96
CA TRP A 69 -2.81 13.42 8.60
C TRP A 69 -2.83 13.34 10.13
N PRO A 70 -2.83 12.14 10.77
CA PRO A 70 -2.77 12.04 12.23
C PRO A 70 -1.47 12.59 12.81
N ILE A 71 -0.33 12.45 12.11
CA ILE A 71 0.95 13.03 12.54
C ILE A 71 0.87 14.56 12.56
N VAL A 72 0.40 15.17 11.47
CA VAL A 72 0.24 16.63 11.37
C VAL A 72 -0.73 17.14 12.43
N THR A 73 -1.84 16.43 12.67
CA THR A 73 -2.82 16.78 13.71
C THR A 73 -2.16 16.80 15.10
N MET A 74 -1.39 15.77 15.45
CA MET A 74 -0.65 15.71 16.72
C MET A 74 0.40 16.82 16.84
N VAL A 75 1.10 17.14 15.75
CA VAL A 75 2.08 18.24 15.73
C VAL A 75 1.41 19.59 15.95
N ARG A 76 0.27 19.86 15.30
CA ARG A 76 -0.49 21.12 15.49
C ARG A 76 -0.87 21.32 16.95
N ILE A 77 -1.45 20.31 17.59
CA ILE A 77 -1.85 20.37 19.01
C ILE A 77 -0.64 20.62 19.91
N ARG A 78 0.48 19.94 19.63
CA ARG A 78 1.72 20.12 20.41
C ARG A 78 2.28 21.54 20.30
N VAL A 79 2.15 22.17 19.13
CA VAL A 79 2.61 23.54 18.88
C VAL A 79 1.65 24.56 19.49
N GLU A 80 0.34 24.30 19.46
CA GLU A 80 -0.68 25.20 20.01
C GLU A 80 -0.68 25.27 21.55
N GLY A 81 -0.15 24.25 22.24
CA GLY A 81 0.15 24.31 23.69
C GLY A 81 -1.05 24.42 24.62
N ILE A 82 -2.28 24.37 24.09
CA ILE A 82 -3.54 24.44 24.83
C ILE A 82 -4.10 23.01 24.99
N GLN A 83 -4.76 22.72 26.12
CA GLN A 83 -5.49 21.45 26.28
C GLN A 83 -6.48 21.30 25.12
N PRO A 84 -6.49 20.16 24.42
CA PRO A 84 -7.34 19.98 23.23
C PRO A 84 -8.81 20.18 23.62
N THR A 85 -9.50 21.09 22.93
CA THR A 85 -10.95 21.29 23.09
C THR A 85 -11.71 20.03 22.63
N GLU A 86 -12.96 19.84 23.06
CA GLU A 86 -13.76 18.66 22.69
C GLU A 86 -13.83 18.44 21.16
N GLU A 87 -13.87 19.53 20.39
CA GLU A 87 -13.85 19.51 18.92
C GLU A 87 -12.51 18.99 18.36
N GLN A 88 -11.39 19.38 18.96
CA GLN A 88 -10.06 18.88 18.61
C GLN A 88 -9.91 17.41 19.01
N MET A 89 -10.44 16.99 20.16
CA MET A 89 -10.45 15.58 20.57
C MET A 89 -11.21 14.70 19.57
N GLY A 90 -12.38 15.15 19.10
CA GLY A 90 -13.14 14.49 18.04
C GLY A 90 -12.35 14.40 16.72
N THR A 91 -11.67 15.47 16.34
CA THR A 91 -10.83 15.52 15.14
C THR A 91 -9.63 14.58 15.23
N ILE A 92 -8.98 14.48 16.39
CA ILE A 92 -7.89 13.52 16.65
C ILE A 92 -8.39 12.09 16.50
N LEU A 93 -9.52 11.76 17.12
CA LEU A 93 -10.09 10.42 17.03
C LEU A 93 -10.40 10.08 15.58
N ASN A 94 -10.99 11.01 14.82
CA ASN A 94 -11.25 10.86 13.40
C ASN A 94 -9.93 10.65 12.61
N ALA A 95 -8.87 11.39 12.98
CA ALA A 95 -7.56 11.29 12.34
C ALA A 95 -6.83 10.00 12.58
N VAL A 96 -6.92 9.48 13.80
CA VAL A 96 -6.37 8.18 14.12
C VAL A 96 -7.22 7.10 13.45
N LEU A 97 -8.55 7.16 13.55
CA LEU A 97 -9.43 6.15 12.96
C LEU A 97 -9.31 6.06 11.45
N PHE A 98 -9.34 7.19 10.73
CA PHE A 98 -9.22 7.15 9.27
C PHE A 98 -7.77 7.08 8.80
N GLY A 99 -6.85 7.83 9.41
CA GLY A 99 -5.46 7.91 8.94
C GLY A 99 -4.63 6.70 9.35
N LEU A 100 -4.63 6.34 10.64
CA LEU A 100 -3.82 5.21 11.13
C LEU A 100 -4.37 3.87 10.65
N PHE A 101 -5.68 3.64 10.72
CA PHE A 101 -6.27 2.37 10.29
C PHE A 101 -6.05 2.12 8.79
N THR A 102 -6.36 3.13 7.97
CA THR A 102 -6.14 3.06 6.51
C THR A 102 -4.67 2.88 6.18
N SER A 103 -3.77 3.52 6.93
CA SER A 103 -2.34 3.31 6.77
C SER A 103 -1.92 1.87 7.04
N VAL A 104 -2.29 1.31 8.19
CA VAL A 104 -1.95 -0.07 8.55
C VAL A 104 -2.47 -1.04 7.50
N PHE A 105 -3.69 -0.84 7.01
CA PHE A 105 -4.26 -1.63 5.92
C PHE A 105 -3.41 -1.57 4.66
N TRP A 106 -3.12 -0.37 4.14
CA TRP A 106 -2.38 -0.21 2.89
C TRP A 106 -0.92 -0.66 2.98
N VAL A 107 -0.24 -0.38 4.09
CA VAL A 107 1.12 -0.85 4.33
C VAL A 107 1.16 -2.38 4.37
N THR A 108 0.24 -3.01 5.11
CA THR A 108 0.18 -4.48 5.18
C THR A 108 -0.09 -5.09 3.81
N PHE A 109 -1.01 -4.50 3.05
CA PHE A 109 -1.32 -4.92 1.69
C PHE A 109 -0.11 -4.78 0.75
N ALA A 110 0.62 -3.66 0.83
CA ALA A 110 1.84 -3.41 0.07
C ALA A 110 2.92 -4.45 0.38
N LEU A 111 3.16 -4.74 1.67
CA LEU A 111 4.11 -5.78 2.10
C LEU A 111 3.72 -7.17 1.56
N GLY A 112 2.42 -7.48 1.55
CA GLY A 112 1.88 -8.69 0.94
C GLY A 112 2.17 -8.78 -0.56
N LEU A 113 2.01 -7.67 -1.30
CA LEU A 113 2.36 -7.60 -2.72
C LEU A 113 3.87 -7.76 -2.95
N PHE A 114 4.70 -7.06 -2.18
CA PHE A 114 6.16 -7.22 -2.28
C PHE A 114 6.62 -8.65 -1.99
N LYS A 115 6.01 -9.31 -1.00
CA LYS A 115 6.30 -10.72 -0.70
C LYS A 115 5.94 -11.63 -1.88
N ARG A 116 4.79 -11.42 -2.53
CA ARG A 116 4.38 -12.18 -3.72
C ARG A 116 5.30 -11.93 -4.91
N LEU A 117 5.66 -10.68 -5.17
CA LEU A 117 6.60 -10.31 -6.23
C LEU A 117 7.96 -10.96 -6.01
N ARG A 118 8.46 -10.95 -4.77
CA ARG A 118 9.74 -11.61 -4.43
C ARG A 118 9.68 -13.12 -4.64
N ALA A 119 8.57 -13.76 -4.30
CA ALA A 119 8.38 -15.20 -4.55
C ALA A 119 8.35 -15.56 -6.04
N GLN A 120 7.80 -14.68 -6.90
CA GLN A 120 7.79 -14.87 -8.35
C GLN A 120 9.17 -14.73 -9.01
N HIS A 121 10.08 -13.97 -8.39
CA HIS A 121 11.45 -13.77 -8.86
C HIS A 121 12.45 -14.71 -8.17
N ALA A 122 11.99 -15.57 -7.26
CA ALA A 122 12.85 -16.58 -6.63
C ALA A 122 13.23 -17.63 -7.68
N PRO A 123 14.50 -18.10 -7.71
CA PRO A 123 14.89 -19.20 -8.58
C PRO A 123 13.98 -20.41 -8.31
N PRO A 124 13.57 -21.18 -9.34
CA PRO A 124 12.87 -22.42 -9.11
C PRO A 124 13.73 -23.29 -8.19
N VAL A 125 13.19 -23.64 -7.02
CA VAL A 125 13.82 -24.62 -6.13
C VAL A 125 14.00 -25.87 -6.98
N PRO A 126 15.22 -26.45 -7.09
CA PRO A 126 15.39 -27.69 -7.81
C PRO A 126 14.39 -28.69 -7.25
N VAL A 127 13.49 -29.17 -8.10
CA VAL A 127 12.55 -30.23 -7.74
C VAL A 127 13.44 -31.41 -7.35
N GLN A 128 13.60 -31.68 -6.06
CA GLN A 128 14.14 -32.96 -5.63
C GLN A 128 13.10 -34.00 -6.06
N GLN A 129 13.34 -34.60 -7.24
CA GLN A 129 12.70 -35.84 -7.67
C GLN A 129 13.03 -36.92 -6.64
N GLY A 130 12.26 -36.99 -5.56
CA GLY A 130 12.59 -37.89 -4.45
C GLY A 130 11.49 -38.14 -3.43
N GLN A 131 10.28 -37.60 -3.60
CA GLN A 131 9.15 -37.96 -2.76
C GLN A 131 7.93 -38.25 -3.64
N GLN A 132 7.93 -39.46 -4.20
CA GLN A 132 6.68 -40.18 -4.46
C GLN A 132 5.89 -40.19 -3.14
N ALA A 133 4.85 -39.36 -3.07
CA ALA A 133 3.87 -39.42 -2.01
C ALA A 133 3.23 -40.82 -2.04
N THR A 134 3.59 -41.66 -1.07
CA THR A 134 2.86 -42.88 -0.76
C THR A 134 1.47 -42.47 -0.27
N PRO A 135 0.37 -42.88 -0.92
CA PRO A 135 -0.97 -42.52 -0.46
C PRO A 135 -1.31 -43.32 0.80
N ARG A 136 -1.19 -42.67 1.96
CA ARG A 136 -1.54 -43.20 3.27
C ARG A 136 -3.05 -43.14 3.47
N GLY A 137 -3.71 -44.30 3.41
CA GLY A 137 -4.87 -44.60 4.26
C GLY A 137 -6.25 -44.74 3.61
N LYS A 138 -6.57 -45.95 3.12
CA LYS A 138 -7.94 -46.48 3.18
C LYS A 138 -7.94 -47.74 4.03
N LYS A 139 -8.10 -47.58 5.35
CA LYS A 139 -8.27 -48.70 6.28
C LYS A 139 -9.74 -49.14 6.25
N LYS A 140 -10.12 -49.94 5.25
CA LYS A 140 -11.40 -50.67 5.21
C LYS A 140 -11.15 -52.06 5.80
N ARG A 141 -11.29 -52.22 7.12
CA ARG A 141 -11.29 -53.56 7.73
C ARG A 141 -12.73 -54.07 7.79
N SER A 142 -13.03 -55.01 6.91
CA SER A 142 -14.27 -55.75 6.81
C SER A 142 -14.46 -56.68 8.02
N ARG A 143 -15.73 -56.88 8.40
CA ARG A 143 -16.28 -57.94 9.25
C ARG A 143 -15.69 -59.31 8.93
N ASN A 144 -15.40 -60.08 9.98
CA ASN A 144 -15.88 -61.46 10.21
C ASN A 144 -15.78 -61.76 11.71
#